data_AF-E0LXF9-F1
#
_entry.id   AF-E0LXF9-F1
#
_cell.length_a   1.000
_cell.length_b   1.000
_cell.length_c   1.000
_cell.angle_alpha   90.00
_cell.angle_beta   90.00
_cell.angle_gamma   90.00
#
_symmetry.space_group_name_H-M   'P 1'
#
loop_
_entity.id
_entity.type
_entity.pdbx_description
1 polymer ?
#
loop_
_entity_poly.entity_id
_entity_poly.type
_entity_poly.pdbx_seq_one_letter_code
_entity_poly.pdbx_strand_id
1 'polypeptide(L)'
;MLSLSNVHIFAVNAVQAVADNFKWPIGYGRLNEQDIALLKSGAFGSLDWRWAIETYGEPLIDVSNGVLDVSMKIVDAPDAVLGGVILCQLDFRRTRLNVCMMENFQKHSKGPISGKVWLSAMIYAHTLAKATKMEEIYILNPTDDNLSRYRSSGFYEDVTCVPHLSASIETIEASIEASIVALRTSRSIKI
;
A
#
# COMPACT_ATOMS: atom_id res chain seq x y z
N MET A 1 2.83 -24.80 2.49
CA MET A 1 2.10 -23.52 2.39
C MET A 1 2.83 -22.52 3.28
N LEU A 2 3.25 -21.36 2.75
CA LEU A 2 3.90 -20.33 3.58
C LEU A 2 2.85 -19.74 4.55
N SER A 3 3.25 -19.40 5.77
CA SER A 3 2.37 -18.66 6.68
C SER A 3 2.12 -17.25 6.13
N LEU A 4 0.98 -16.63 6.49
CA LEU A 4 0.70 -15.26 6.10
C LEU A 4 1.78 -14.28 6.60
N SER A 5 2.39 -14.53 7.76
CA SER A 5 3.53 -13.75 8.23
C SER A 5 4.75 -13.85 7.30
N ASN A 6 5.04 -15.03 6.74
CA ASN A 6 6.14 -15.18 5.78
C ASN A 6 5.83 -14.49 4.45
N VAL A 7 4.57 -14.58 3.98
CA VAL A 7 4.12 -13.90 2.77
C VAL A 7 4.17 -12.37 2.95
N HIS A 8 3.79 -11.90 4.14
CA HIS A 8 3.88 -10.51 4.54
C HIS A 8 5.32 -9.98 4.49
N ILE A 9 6.26 -10.68 5.15
CA ILE A 9 7.69 -10.34 5.13
C ILE A 9 8.22 -10.30 3.70
N PHE A 10 7.83 -11.29 2.88
CA PHE A 10 8.21 -11.32 1.47
C PHE A 10 7.72 -10.08 0.70
N ALA A 11 6.45 -9.69 0.89
CA ALA A 11 5.89 -8.52 0.23
C ALA A 11 6.53 -7.21 0.70
N VAL A 12 6.82 -7.06 2.00
CA VAL A 12 7.57 -5.90 2.54
C VAL A 12 8.97 -5.82 1.92
N ASN A 13 9.68 -6.96 1.87
CA ASN A 13 11.02 -7.02 1.28
C ASN A 13 11.02 -6.71 -0.22
N ALA A 14 9.98 -7.09 -0.95
CA ALA A 14 9.86 -6.77 -2.38
C ALA A 14 9.79 -5.24 -2.62
N VAL A 15 9.03 -4.52 -1.78
CA VAL A 15 8.97 -3.06 -1.86
C VAL A 15 10.30 -2.43 -1.44
N GLN A 16 10.92 -2.92 -0.36
CA GLN A 16 12.23 -2.44 0.09
C GLN A 16 13.29 -2.61 -0.99
N ALA A 17 13.34 -3.75 -1.68
CA ALA A 17 14.29 -3.99 -2.75
C ALA A 17 14.16 -2.99 -3.91
N VAL A 18 12.93 -2.60 -4.27
CA VAL A 18 12.69 -1.54 -5.26
C VAL A 18 13.19 -0.20 -4.74
N ALA A 19 12.86 0.15 -3.51
CA ALA A 19 13.31 1.40 -2.88
C ALA A 19 14.83 1.51 -2.83
N ASP A 20 15.53 0.45 -2.43
CA ASP A 20 16.98 0.37 -2.36
C ASP A 20 17.62 0.55 -3.74
N ASN A 21 17.08 -0.11 -4.76
CA ASN A 21 17.55 0.03 -6.14
C ASN A 21 17.43 1.48 -6.65
N PHE A 22 16.40 2.20 -6.23
CA PHE A 22 16.22 3.62 -6.56
C PHE A 22 16.85 4.58 -5.54
N LYS A 23 17.48 4.07 -4.47
CA LYS A 23 18.06 4.84 -3.35
C LYS A 23 17.04 5.76 -2.68
N TRP A 24 15.82 5.29 -2.47
CA TRP A 24 14.83 6.02 -1.70
C TRP A 24 15.19 5.94 -0.21
N PRO A 25 15.21 7.05 0.54
CA PRO A 25 15.52 7.04 1.98
C PRO A 25 14.28 6.65 2.79
N ILE A 26 13.68 5.50 2.44
CA ILE A 26 12.44 4.99 3.02
C ILE A 26 12.70 3.56 3.50
N GLY A 27 12.40 3.31 4.76
CA GLY A 27 12.32 1.98 5.34
C GLY A 27 10.87 1.49 5.31
N TYR A 28 10.69 0.22 4.93
CA TYR A 28 9.40 -0.45 4.93
C TYR A 28 9.34 -1.48 6.05
N GLY A 29 8.18 -1.56 6.72
CA GLY A 29 8.01 -2.48 7.83
C GLY A 29 6.55 -2.66 8.20
N ARG A 30 6.32 -3.20 9.39
CA ARG A 30 4.99 -3.21 10.02
C ARG A 30 4.77 -1.93 10.82
N LEU A 31 3.51 -1.60 11.04
CA LEU A 31 3.10 -0.72 12.11
C LEU A 31 3.51 -1.34 13.45
N ASN A 32 4.22 -0.58 14.27
CA ASN A 32 4.50 -0.96 15.65
C ASN A 32 3.35 -0.51 16.58
N GLU A 33 3.40 -0.89 17.86
CA GLU A 33 2.34 -0.54 18.83
C GLU A 33 2.12 0.98 18.97
N GLN A 34 3.20 1.77 18.89
CA GLN A 34 3.12 3.24 18.97
C GLN A 34 2.44 3.83 17.73
N ASP A 35 2.77 3.30 16.55
CA ASP A 35 2.15 3.68 15.28
C ASP A 35 0.64 3.37 15.32
N ILE A 36 0.26 2.18 15.80
CA ILE A 36 -1.15 1.76 15.93
C ILE A 36 -1.89 2.68 16.91
N ALA A 37 -1.29 2.97 18.07
CA ALA A 37 -1.89 3.87 19.06
C ALA A 37 -2.07 5.30 18.51
N LEU A 38 -1.09 5.79 17.76
CA LEU A 38 -1.16 7.09 17.08
C LEU A 38 -2.31 7.12 16.07
N LEU A 39 -2.45 6.11 15.23
CA LEU A 39 -3.52 6.00 14.24
C LEU A 39 -4.91 5.89 14.91
N LYS A 40 -5.02 5.09 15.98
CA LYS A 40 -6.27 4.94 16.77
C LYS A 40 -6.70 6.21 17.50
N SER A 41 -5.77 7.12 17.79
CA SER A 41 -6.09 8.39 18.44
C SER A 41 -6.99 9.29 17.57
N GLY A 42 -6.99 9.09 16.25
CA GLY A 42 -7.68 9.93 15.28
C GLY A 42 -7.05 11.32 15.10
N ALA A 43 -5.95 11.63 15.82
CA ALA A 43 -5.27 12.92 15.75
C ALA A 43 -4.17 12.97 14.67
N PHE A 44 -3.96 11.88 13.93
CA PHE A 44 -2.90 11.75 12.93
C PHE A 44 -3.44 11.22 11.61
N GLY A 45 -3.06 11.86 10.50
CA GLY A 45 -3.61 11.58 9.19
C GLY A 45 -4.91 12.34 8.90
N SER A 46 -5.36 12.22 7.65
CA SER A 46 -6.61 12.78 7.13
C SER A 46 -7.69 11.72 6.97
N LEU A 47 -7.32 10.43 6.87
CA LEU A 47 -8.28 9.34 6.81
C LEU A 47 -8.68 8.88 8.22
N ASP A 48 -9.89 8.32 8.34
CA ASP A 48 -10.39 7.77 9.61
C ASP A 48 -9.78 6.39 9.91
N TRP A 49 -8.53 6.41 10.37
CA TRP A 49 -7.78 5.20 10.72
C TRP A 49 -8.36 4.46 11.92
N ARG A 50 -9.01 5.18 12.84
CA ARG A 50 -9.70 4.56 13.97
C ARG A 50 -10.83 3.67 13.46
N TRP A 51 -11.70 4.21 12.62
CA TRP A 51 -12.77 3.43 11.99
C TRP A 51 -12.22 2.23 11.21
N ALA A 52 -11.16 2.42 10.43
CA ALA A 52 -10.59 1.34 9.62
C ALA A 52 -10.04 0.18 10.48
N ILE A 53 -9.31 0.49 11.56
CA ILE A 53 -8.78 -0.53 12.48
C ILE A 53 -9.91 -1.23 13.24
N GLU A 54 -10.94 -0.50 13.68
CA GLU A 54 -12.12 -1.07 14.33
C GLU A 54 -12.95 -1.96 13.36
N THR A 55 -12.98 -1.62 12.07
CA THR A 55 -13.78 -2.31 11.05
C THR A 55 -13.09 -3.54 10.47
N TYR A 56 -11.82 -3.40 10.06
CA TYR A 56 -11.09 -4.47 9.40
C TYR A 56 -10.32 -5.34 10.41
N GLY A 57 -9.99 -4.79 11.57
CA GLY A 57 -9.17 -5.43 12.60
C GLY A 57 -7.72 -4.96 12.58
N GLU A 58 -6.98 -5.32 13.63
CA GLU A 58 -5.57 -4.96 13.76
C GLU A 58 -4.67 -5.89 12.92
N PRO A 59 -3.72 -5.33 12.14
CA PRO A 59 -2.86 -6.11 11.26
C PRO A 59 -2.04 -7.17 11.99
N LEU A 60 -2.12 -8.42 11.51
CA LEU A 60 -1.34 -9.56 11.99
C LEU A 60 -1.39 -9.81 13.51
N ILE A 61 -2.35 -9.21 14.23
CA ILE A 61 -2.70 -9.63 15.60
C ILE A 61 -3.50 -10.93 15.53
N ASP A 62 -4.42 -11.01 14.59
CA ASP A 62 -5.17 -12.21 14.26
C ASP A 62 -4.96 -12.58 12.79
N VAL A 63 -4.13 -13.61 12.57
CA VAL A 63 -3.80 -14.12 11.24
C VAL A 63 -5.04 -14.62 10.50
N SER A 64 -6.10 -15.00 11.21
CA SER A 64 -7.35 -15.49 10.61
C SER A 64 -8.14 -14.42 9.87
N ASN A 65 -7.94 -13.14 10.21
CA ASN A 65 -8.66 -12.02 9.60
C ASN A 65 -8.02 -11.50 8.31
N GLY A 66 -6.85 -12.03 7.93
CA GLY A 66 -6.18 -11.72 6.66
C GLY A 66 -5.76 -10.26 6.50
N VAL A 67 -5.68 -9.50 7.60
CA VAL A 67 -5.34 -8.07 7.60
C VAL A 67 -3.85 -7.88 7.74
N LEU A 68 -3.28 -7.11 6.82
CA LEU A 68 -1.86 -6.96 6.58
C LEU A 68 -1.54 -5.50 6.32
N ASP A 69 -0.44 -4.98 6.84
CA ASP A 69 -0.06 -3.58 6.67
C ASP A 69 1.36 -3.42 6.12
N VAL A 70 1.66 -2.28 5.53
CA VAL A 70 3.05 -1.87 5.37
C VAL A 70 3.18 -0.40 5.74
N SER A 71 4.06 -0.13 6.70
CA SER A 71 4.46 1.21 7.12
C SER A 71 5.66 1.68 6.28
N MET A 72 5.71 2.98 6.01
CA MET A 72 6.80 3.65 5.32
C MET A 72 7.37 4.71 6.26
N LYS A 73 8.62 4.55 6.67
CA LYS A 73 9.33 5.47 7.58
C LYS A 73 10.51 6.10 6.87
N ILE A 74 10.76 7.37 7.11
CA ILE A 74 11.90 8.07 6.51
C ILE A 74 13.14 7.75 7.35
N VAL A 75 14.16 7.15 6.73
CA VAL A 75 15.32 6.58 7.45
C VAL A 75 16.17 7.65 8.15
N ASP A 76 16.28 8.84 7.55
CA ASP A 76 17.11 9.94 8.07
C ASP A 76 16.30 10.96 8.91
N ALA A 77 15.03 10.68 9.19
CA ALA A 77 14.21 11.57 10.00
C ALA A 77 14.44 11.29 11.50
N PRO A 78 14.62 12.33 12.34
CA PRO A 78 14.54 12.15 13.78
C PRO A 78 13.19 11.48 14.12
N ASP A 79 13.24 10.48 15.00
CA ASP A 79 12.10 9.67 15.47
C ASP A 79 11.44 8.75 14.44
N ALA A 80 12.03 8.54 13.26
CA ALA A 80 11.54 7.62 12.22
C ALA A 80 10.03 7.80 11.92
N VAL A 81 9.61 9.05 11.75
CA VAL A 81 8.21 9.43 11.57
C VAL A 81 7.58 8.67 10.40
N LEU A 82 6.34 8.19 10.61
CA LEU A 82 5.51 7.59 9.57
C LEU A 82 5.29 8.59 8.43
N GLY A 83 5.85 8.27 7.26
CA GLY A 83 5.58 9.03 6.04
C GLY A 83 4.33 8.54 5.31
N GLY A 84 4.01 7.25 5.42
CA GLY A 84 2.82 6.67 4.80
C GLY A 84 2.56 5.24 5.26
N VAL A 85 1.32 4.77 5.07
CA VAL A 85 0.86 3.45 5.49
C VAL A 85 -0.14 2.92 4.47
N ILE A 86 -0.09 1.60 4.24
CA ILE A 86 -1.14 0.85 3.53
C ILE A 86 -1.69 -0.22 4.45
N LEU A 87 -3.01 -0.40 4.45
CA LEU A 87 -3.73 -1.48 5.08
C LEU A 87 -4.45 -2.30 4.01
N CYS A 88 -4.17 -3.59 3.99
CA CYS A 88 -4.78 -4.54 3.08
C CYS A 88 -5.54 -5.63 3.84
N GLN A 89 -6.55 -6.22 3.20
CA GLN A 89 -7.26 -7.40 3.68
C GLN A 89 -7.36 -8.45 2.57
N LEU A 90 -7.03 -9.69 2.89
CA LEU A 90 -7.23 -10.84 2.01
C LEU A 90 -8.66 -11.37 2.14
N ASP A 91 -9.42 -11.32 1.06
CA ASP A 91 -10.77 -11.87 0.98
C ASP A 91 -10.73 -13.18 0.19
N PHE A 92 -10.36 -14.27 0.88
CA PHE A 92 -10.24 -15.60 0.29
C PHE A 92 -11.56 -16.15 -0.28
N ARG A 93 -12.71 -15.64 0.20
CA ARG A 93 -14.03 -16.08 -0.29
C ARG A 93 -14.30 -15.53 -1.69
N ARG A 94 -13.82 -14.33 -1.98
CA ARG A 94 -14.00 -13.63 -3.27
C ARG A 94 -12.70 -13.55 -4.08
N THR A 95 -11.68 -14.32 -3.69
CA THR A 95 -10.37 -14.39 -4.38
C THR A 95 -9.76 -13.03 -4.70
N ARG A 96 -9.87 -12.05 -3.79
CA ARG A 96 -9.41 -10.68 -4.01
C ARG A 96 -8.61 -10.12 -2.83
N LEU A 97 -7.72 -9.18 -3.13
CA LEU A 97 -7.04 -8.36 -2.13
C LEU A 97 -7.69 -6.98 -2.08
N ASN A 98 -8.16 -6.59 -0.90
CA ASN A 98 -8.70 -5.25 -0.66
C ASN A 98 -7.58 -4.35 -0.14
N VAL A 99 -7.33 -3.22 -0.79
CA VAL A 99 -6.63 -2.07 -0.23
C VAL A 99 -7.67 -1.26 0.54
N CYS A 100 -7.68 -1.45 1.85
CA CYS A 100 -8.66 -0.87 2.74
C CYS A 100 -8.35 0.59 3.06
N MET A 101 -7.08 0.90 3.31
CA MET A 101 -6.60 2.25 3.59
C MET A 101 -5.23 2.46 2.96
N MET A 102 -4.99 3.66 2.44
CA MET A 102 -3.69 4.05 1.94
C MET A 102 -3.52 5.55 2.17
N GLU A 103 -2.54 5.95 2.95
CA GLU A 103 -2.30 7.36 3.22
C GLU A 103 -0.82 7.75 3.07
N ASN A 104 -0.63 8.94 2.50
CA ASN A 104 0.61 9.69 2.53
C ASN A 104 0.47 10.83 3.54
N PHE A 105 1.08 10.70 4.71
CA PHE A 105 1.03 11.70 5.78
C PHE A 105 1.80 12.99 5.43
N GLN A 106 2.63 12.95 4.39
CA GLN A 106 3.38 14.08 3.86
C GLN A 106 2.83 14.57 2.51
N LYS A 107 1.54 14.35 2.21
CA LYS A 107 0.95 14.72 0.90
C LYS A 107 1.08 16.20 0.54
N HIS A 108 1.16 17.09 1.53
CA HIS A 108 1.27 18.54 1.33
C HIS A 108 2.71 19.06 1.36
N SER A 109 3.69 18.22 1.69
CA SER A 109 5.10 18.60 1.66
C SER A 109 5.82 17.88 0.52
N LYS A 110 6.66 18.62 -0.21
CA LYS A 110 7.65 17.98 -1.08
C LYS A 110 8.71 17.38 -0.18
N GLY A 111 8.84 16.07 -0.22
CA GLY A 111 9.72 15.32 0.66
C GLY A 111 10.11 13.97 0.09
N PRO A 112 10.88 13.19 0.86
CA PRO A 112 11.44 11.94 0.38
C PRO A 112 10.37 10.93 -0.04
N ILE A 113 9.17 10.96 0.54
CA ILE A 113 8.08 10.03 0.22
C ILE A 113 7.15 10.50 -0.90
N SER A 114 7.26 11.76 -1.35
CA SER A 114 6.37 12.31 -2.39
C SER A 114 6.45 11.48 -3.66
N GLY A 115 5.28 11.07 -4.16
CA GLY A 115 5.11 10.24 -5.36
C GLY A 115 5.46 8.75 -5.19
N LYS A 116 5.94 8.32 -4.02
CA LYS A 116 6.41 6.93 -3.81
C LYS A 116 5.40 6.04 -3.09
N VAL A 117 4.49 6.63 -2.30
CA VAL A 117 3.46 5.87 -1.56
C VAL A 117 2.63 5.01 -2.51
N TRP A 118 2.16 5.58 -3.62
CA TRP A 118 1.35 4.85 -4.60
C TRP A 118 2.08 3.64 -5.20
N LEU A 119 3.29 3.85 -5.73
CA LEU A 119 4.05 2.76 -6.34
C LEU A 119 4.40 1.68 -5.31
N SER A 120 4.76 2.09 -4.09
CA SER A 120 5.01 1.17 -2.98
C SER A 120 3.77 0.35 -2.63
N ALA A 121 2.59 0.99 -2.60
CA ALA A 121 1.32 0.33 -2.35
C ALA A 121 1.00 -0.72 -3.41
N MET A 122 1.18 -0.38 -4.68
CA MET A 122 0.90 -1.31 -5.77
C MET A 122 1.87 -2.49 -5.78
N ILE A 123 3.17 -2.26 -5.57
CA ILE A 123 4.15 -3.35 -5.44
C ILE A 123 3.79 -4.28 -4.29
N TYR A 124 3.47 -3.71 -3.11
CA TYR A 124 3.08 -4.47 -1.94
C TYR A 124 1.81 -5.30 -2.18
N ALA A 125 0.73 -4.65 -2.62
CA ALA A 125 -0.55 -5.27 -2.90
C ALA A 125 -0.45 -6.36 -3.97
N HIS A 126 0.23 -6.07 -5.08
CA HIS A 126 0.50 -7.05 -6.14
C HIS A 126 1.26 -8.27 -5.62
N THR A 127 2.32 -8.05 -4.83
CA THR A 127 3.13 -9.14 -4.30
C THR A 127 2.33 -10.03 -3.34
N LEU A 128 1.53 -9.42 -2.46
CA LEU A 128 0.61 -10.16 -1.59
C LEU A 128 -0.43 -10.94 -2.39
N ALA A 129 -1.10 -10.29 -3.34
CA ALA A 129 -2.15 -10.89 -4.16
C ALA A 129 -1.63 -12.12 -4.91
N LYS A 130 -0.47 -11.98 -5.59
CA LYS A 130 0.18 -13.06 -6.33
C LYS A 130 0.62 -14.21 -5.43
N ALA A 131 1.23 -13.90 -4.27
CA ALA A 131 1.69 -14.91 -3.31
C ALA A 131 0.53 -15.68 -2.62
N THR A 132 -0.64 -15.06 -2.53
CA THR A 132 -1.83 -15.64 -1.90
C THR A 132 -2.89 -16.14 -2.90
N LYS A 133 -2.57 -16.09 -4.20
CA LYS A 133 -3.45 -16.54 -5.30
C LYS A 133 -4.79 -15.81 -5.34
N MET A 134 -4.76 -14.50 -5.05
CA MET A 134 -5.88 -13.63 -5.41
C MET A 134 -5.89 -13.44 -6.93
N GLU A 135 -7.00 -12.97 -7.48
CA GLU A 135 -7.21 -12.72 -8.90
C GLU A 135 -7.28 -11.22 -9.19
N GLU A 136 -7.79 -10.45 -8.23
CA GLU A 136 -8.00 -9.00 -8.36
C GLU A 136 -7.53 -8.22 -7.13
N ILE A 137 -7.21 -6.95 -7.37
CA ILE A 137 -6.94 -5.96 -6.34
C ILE A 137 -8.07 -4.93 -6.36
N TYR A 138 -8.60 -4.64 -5.18
CA TYR A 138 -9.70 -3.71 -4.95
C TYR A 138 -9.21 -2.49 -4.18
N ILE A 139 -9.63 -1.29 -4.59
CA ILE A 139 -9.54 -0.09 -3.74
C ILE A 139 -10.90 0.12 -3.10
N LEU A 140 -10.94 0.06 -1.76
CA LEU A 140 -12.16 0.34 -1.01
C LEU A 140 -12.32 1.85 -0.80
N ASN A 141 -13.56 2.33 -0.86
CA ASN A 141 -13.95 3.73 -0.60
C ASN A 141 -12.97 4.77 -1.20
N PRO A 142 -12.73 4.73 -2.52
CA PRO A 142 -11.83 5.66 -3.19
C PRO A 142 -12.30 7.11 -2.98
N THR A 143 -11.37 8.02 -2.74
CA THR A 143 -11.68 9.45 -2.72
C THR A 143 -11.62 10.03 -4.13
N ASP A 144 -12.47 11.03 -4.41
CA ASP A 144 -12.57 11.68 -5.72
C ASP A 144 -11.22 12.20 -6.23
N ASP A 145 -10.42 12.79 -5.34
CA ASP A 145 -9.08 13.33 -5.64
C ASP A 145 -8.09 12.30 -6.21
N ASN A 146 -8.31 11.00 -5.93
CA ASN A 146 -7.42 9.93 -6.37
C ASN A 146 -7.97 9.11 -7.55
N LEU A 147 -9.22 9.32 -7.96
CA LEU A 147 -9.85 8.53 -9.04
C LEU A 147 -9.04 8.57 -10.34
N SER A 148 -8.51 9.73 -10.71
CA SER A 148 -7.67 9.86 -11.92
C SER A 148 -6.42 8.98 -11.85
N ARG A 149 -5.75 8.93 -10.70
CA ARG A 149 -4.56 8.10 -10.46
C ARG A 149 -4.90 6.61 -10.47
N TYR A 150 -6.04 6.23 -9.90
CA TYR A 150 -6.48 4.84 -9.89
C TYR A 150 -6.80 4.38 -11.31
N ARG A 151 -7.59 5.16 -12.05
CA ARG A 151 -7.93 4.87 -13.45
C ARG A 151 -6.71 4.81 -14.36
N SER A 152 -5.73 5.71 -14.19
CA SER A 152 -4.48 5.65 -14.95
C SER A 152 -3.65 4.39 -14.67
N SER A 153 -3.89 3.74 -13.54
CA SER A 153 -3.24 2.49 -13.15
C SER A 153 -4.06 1.25 -13.52
N GLY A 154 -5.16 1.43 -14.25
CA GLY A 154 -6.02 0.34 -14.74
C GLY A 154 -7.20 -0.03 -13.85
N PHE A 155 -7.43 0.71 -12.75
CA PHE A 155 -8.61 0.49 -11.91
C PHE A 155 -9.88 1.03 -12.58
N TYR A 156 -10.96 0.26 -12.53
CA TYR A 156 -12.28 0.64 -13.02
C TYR A 156 -13.35 0.39 -11.95
N GLU A 157 -14.52 1.00 -12.11
CA GLU A 157 -15.63 0.83 -11.17
C GLU A 157 -16.16 -0.60 -11.22
N ASP A 158 -16.20 -1.25 -10.06
CA ASP A 158 -16.87 -2.54 -9.95
C ASP A 158 -18.38 -2.28 -9.85
N VAL A 159 -19.08 -2.51 -10.96
CA VAL A 159 -20.55 -2.37 -11.05
C VAL A 159 -21.31 -3.25 -10.07
N THR A 160 -20.68 -4.30 -9.52
CA THR A 160 -21.29 -5.21 -8.54
C THR A 160 -21.03 -4.80 -7.09
N CYS A 161 -20.12 -3.86 -6.86
CA CYS A 161 -19.63 -3.52 -5.52
C CYS A 161 -19.21 -2.04 -5.41
N VAL A 162 -20.09 -1.11 -5.82
CA VAL A 162 -19.86 0.34 -5.65
C VAL A 162 -19.84 0.74 -4.17
N PRO A 163 -18.94 1.65 -3.74
CA PRO A 163 -18.08 2.50 -4.57
C PRO A 163 -16.66 1.94 -4.82
N HIS A 164 -16.45 0.62 -4.84
CA HIS A 164 -15.10 0.06 -5.00
C HIS A 164 -14.60 0.12 -6.44
N LEU A 165 -13.28 0.23 -6.60
CA LEU A 165 -12.62 0.04 -7.88
C LEU A 165 -11.87 -1.28 -7.87
N SER A 166 -11.81 -1.97 -9.00
CA SER A 166 -11.03 -3.20 -9.17
C SER A 166 -10.08 -3.13 -10.37
N ALA A 167 -9.04 -3.95 -10.31
CA ALA A 167 -8.12 -4.21 -11.41
C ALA A 167 -7.58 -5.64 -11.30
N SER A 168 -7.33 -6.28 -12.44
CA SER A 168 -6.67 -7.58 -12.48
C SER A 168 -5.21 -7.48 -12.03
N ILE A 169 -4.65 -8.57 -11.52
CA ILE A 169 -3.24 -8.62 -11.12
C ILE A 169 -2.32 -8.28 -12.29
N GLU A 170 -2.59 -8.77 -13.49
CA GLU A 170 -1.78 -8.52 -14.69
C GLU A 170 -1.79 -7.03 -15.07
N THR A 171 -2.94 -6.38 -14.92
CA THR A 171 -3.09 -4.94 -15.18
C THR A 171 -2.23 -4.13 -14.22
N ILE A 172 -2.23 -4.50 -12.93
CA ILE A 172 -1.40 -3.87 -11.92
C ILE A 172 0.10 -4.17 -12.15
N GLU A 173 0.46 -5.39 -12.55
CA GLU A 173 1.83 -5.77 -12.91
C GLU A 173 2.36 -4.86 -14.03
N ALA A 174 1.61 -4.71 -15.11
CA ALA A 174 1.96 -3.83 -16.23
C ALA A 174 2.09 -2.35 -15.81
N SER A 175 1.20 -1.87 -14.94
CA SER A 175 1.25 -0.50 -14.40
C SER A 175 2.50 -0.25 -13.53
N ILE A 176 2.89 -1.23 -12.71
CA ILE A 176 4.11 -1.19 -11.91
C ILE A 176 5.34 -1.15 -12.82
N GLU A 177 5.40 -2.03 -13.82
CA GLU A 177 6.51 -2.08 -14.79
C GLU A 177 6.66 -0.76 -15.54
N ALA A 178 5.56 -0.19 -16.05
CA ALA A 178 5.57 1.11 -16.72
C ALA A 178 6.08 2.22 -15.79
N SER A 179 5.68 2.21 -14.52
CA SER A 179 6.14 3.17 -13.51
C SER A 179 7.64 3.03 -13.23
N ILE A 180 8.14 1.81 -13.11
CA ILE A 180 9.57 1.52 -12.92
C ILE A 180 10.40 1.98 -14.14
N VAL A 181 9.91 1.76 -15.35
CA VAL A 181 10.55 2.24 -16.58
C VAL A 181 10.62 3.76 -16.60
N ALA A 182 9.50 4.46 -16.32
CA ALA A 182 9.46 5.91 -16.27
C ALA A 182 10.45 6.50 -15.23
N LEU A 183 10.57 5.86 -14.07
CA LEU A 183 11.54 6.26 -13.03
C LEU A 183 12.99 6.09 -13.50
N ARG A 184 13.31 5.03 -14.25
CA ARG A 184 14.65 4.84 -14.81
C ARG A 184 14.97 5.91 -15.86
N THR A 185 14.05 6.17 -16.78
CA THR A 185 14.24 7.16 -17.85
C THR A 185 14.42 8.58 -17.30
N SER A 186 13.62 8.98 -16.30
CA SER A 186 13.75 10.29 -15.66
C SER A 186 15.07 10.48 -14.88
N ARG A 187 15.73 9.40 -14.46
CA ARG A 187 17.05 9.43 -13.81
C ARG A 187 18.17 9.58 -14.84
N SER A 188 18.05 8.95 -16.01
CA SER A 188 19.03 9.02 -17.10
C SER A 188 19.11 10.41 -17.76
N ILE A 189 18.04 11.20 -17.72
CA ILE A 189 18.01 12.57 -18.28
C ILE A 189 18.72 13.59 -17.36
N LYS A 190 19.01 13.24 -16.11
CA LYS A 190 19.66 14.13 -15.13
C LYS A 190 21.20 14.02 -15.10
N ILE A 191 21.83 13.59 -16.20
CA ILE A 191 23.30 13.50 -16.35
C ILE A 191 23.78 14.63 -17.25
#